data_AF-A0A1Y2EEP3-F1
#
_entry.id   AF-A0A1Y2EEP3-F1
#
_cell.length_a   1.000
_cell.length_b   1.000
_cell.length_c   1.000
_cell.angle_alpha   90.00
_cell.angle_beta   90.00
_cell.angle_gamma   90.00
#
_symmetry.space_group_name_H-M   'P 1'
#
loop_
_entity.id
_entity.type
_entity.pdbx_description
1 polymer ?
#
loop_
_entity_poly.entity_id
_entity_poly.type
_entity_poly.pdbx_seq_one_letter_code
_entity_poly.pdbx_strand_id
1 'polypeptide(L)'
;TPIWVLVARIFQITLSFIVVCASGWFIHGLYLNELGFAIVCGLFTWIISLYTILTEKIRACQRGYNTWAVLSLEGLMIIFWLATMGAVASARAAFKYNVNATCTSDGSAVNSGHCTISKRVTGVASPEALGVVSGVAGLCAIIMLLFVASFAYVCHFFRLSLASPTADPGKHIGGATSVQFNPTPGAAMQPLMNQDQQQLYNHEQPRWAENQVYVQQMIYPQQTQVYDP
;
A
#
# COMPACT_ATOMS: atom_id res chain seq x y z
N THR A 1 -7.02 -6.45 -3.96
CA THR A 1 -5.69 -6.40 -4.61
C THR A 1 -5.42 -7.69 -5.36
N PRO A 2 -4.76 -7.61 -6.54
CA PRO A 2 -4.35 -8.78 -7.32
C PRO A 2 -3.23 -9.54 -6.60
N ILE A 3 -3.11 -10.84 -6.88
CA ILE A 3 -2.19 -11.75 -6.17
C ILE A 3 -0.73 -11.30 -6.32
N TRP A 4 -0.34 -10.76 -7.48
CA TRP A 4 1.05 -10.32 -7.70
C TRP A 4 1.50 -9.21 -6.74
N VAL A 5 0.61 -8.31 -6.33
CA VAL A 5 0.94 -7.24 -5.35
C VAL A 5 1.22 -7.86 -3.98
N LEU A 6 0.45 -8.88 -3.57
CA LEU A 6 0.70 -9.61 -2.33
C LEU A 6 2.06 -10.32 -2.38
N VAL A 7 2.40 -10.94 -3.52
CA VAL A 7 3.71 -11.58 -3.73
C VAL A 7 4.84 -10.54 -3.63
N ALA A 8 4.71 -9.38 -4.27
CA ALA A 8 5.68 -8.29 -4.16
C ALA A 8 5.89 -7.82 -2.71
N ARG A 9 4.80 -7.71 -1.92
CA ARG A 9 4.87 -7.38 -0.49
C ARG A 9 5.59 -8.42 0.35
N ILE A 10 5.38 -9.71 0.07
CA ILE A 10 6.11 -10.79 0.74
C ILE A 10 7.61 -10.68 0.42
N PHE A 11 7.97 -10.46 -0.85
CA PHE A 11 9.37 -10.22 -1.23
C PHE A 11 9.98 -8.97 -0.55
N GLN A 12 9.24 -7.86 -0.42
CA GLN A 12 9.71 -6.68 0.34
C GLN A 12 10.08 -7.05 1.78
N ILE A 13 9.23 -7.81 2.49
CA ILE A 13 9.49 -8.26 3.86
C ILE A 13 10.69 -9.21 3.93
N THR A 14 10.76 -10.21 3.04
CA THR A 14 11.84 -11.21 3.05
C THR A 14 13.19 -10.59 2.72
N LEU A 15 13.26 -9.72 1.70
CA LEU A 15 14.49 -9.04 1.34
C LEU A 15 14.93 -8.03 2.41
N SER A 16 13.99 -7.30 3.04
CA SER A 16 14.34 -6.39 4.13
C SER A 16 14.82 -7.15 5.38
N PHE A 17 14.31 -8.36 5.63
CA PHE A 17 14.82 -9.24 6.68
C PHE A 17 16.27 -9.68 6.40
N ILE A 18 16.58 -10.07 5.16
CA ILE A 18 17.97 -10.39 4.77
C ILE A 18 18.89 -9.18 4.98
N VAL A 19 18.44 -7.97 4.64
CA VAL A 19 19.20 -6.73 4.89
C VAL A 19 19.42 -6.51 6.40
N VAL A 20 18.39 -6.65 7.24
CA VAL A 20 18.53 -6.51 8.71
C VAL A 20 19.54 -7.52 9.28
N CYS A 21 19.47 -8.79 8.87
CA CYS A 21 20.42 -9.81 9.32
C CYS A 21 21.86 -9.53 8.84
N ALA A 22 22.05 -9.14 7.58
CA ALA A 22 23.36 -8.79 7.03
C ALA A 22 23.97 -7.55 7.72
N SER A 23 23.15 -6.53 7.97
CA SER A 23 23.56 -5.34 8.73
C SER A 23 23.93 -5.68 10.18
N GLY A 24 23.15 -6.52 10.86
CA GLY A 24 23.43 -6.98 12.22
C GLY A 24 24.75 -7.76 12.33
N TRP A 25 25.01 -8.68 11.39
CA TRP A 25 26.28 -9.40 11.32
C TRP A 25 27.48 -8.47 11.09
N PHE A 26 27.35 -7.48 10.21
CA PHE A 26 28.42 -6.51 9.96
C PHE A 26 28.70 -5.63 11.19
N ILE A 27 27.65 -5.16 11.87
CA ILE A 27 27.73 -4.29 13.07
C ILE A 27 28.49 -4.95 14.24
N HIS A 28 28.44 -6.28 14.34
CA HIS A 28 29.25 -7.02 15.30
C HIS A 28 30.75 -6.77 15.11
N GLY A 29 31.22 -6.68 13.86
CA GLY A 29 32.61 -6.38 13.54
C GLY A 29 32.93 -4.88 13.64
N LEU A 30 32.24 -4.06 12.84
CA LEU A 30 32.43 -2.62 12.73
C LEU A 30 31.08 -1.91 12.62
N TYR A 31 30.80 -0.97 13.52
CA TYR A 31 29.56 -0.21 13.44
C TYR A 31 29.64 0.91 12.38
N LEU A 32 28.69 0.90 11.44
CA LEU A 32 28.49 1.94 10.42
C LEU A 32 27.08 2.53 10.56
N ASN A 33 26.96 3.85 10.65
CA ASN A 33 25.69 4.55 10.82
C ASN A 33 24.70 4.27 9.67
N GLU A 34 25.24 4.07 8.47
CA GLU A 34 24.51 3.78 7.24
C GLU A 34 23.79 2.42 7.31
N LEU A 35 24.40 1.44 7.99
CA LEU A 35 23.78 0.13 8.24
C LEU A 35 22.76 0.20 9.39
N GLY A 36 22.96 1.08 10.38
CA GLY A 36 21.93 1.41 11.37
C GLY A 36 20.66 1.95 10.72
N PHE A 37 20.79 2.85 9.74
CA PHE A 37 19.66 3.36 8.96
C PHE A 37 18.98 2.26 8.11
N ALA A 38 19.75 1.34 7.53
CA ALA A 38 19.21 0.19 6.81
C ALA A 38 18.32 -0.71 7.69
N ILE A 39 18.69 -0.92 8.96
CA ILE A 39 17.88 -1.67 9.92
C ILE A 39 16.55 -0.96 10.21
N VAL A 40 16.57 0.37 10.42
CA VAL A 40 15.35 1.17 10.61
C VAL A 40 14.42 1.09 9.40
N CYS A 41 14.96 1.13 8.18
CA CYS A 41 14.19 0.94 6.95
C CYS A 41 13.59 -0.48 6.85
N GLY A 42 14.30 -1.50 7.35
CA GLY A 42 13.78 -2.86 7.48
C GLY A 42 12.58 -2.95 8.41
N LEU A 43 12.67 -2.34 9.60
CA LEU A 43 11.57 -2.29 10.58
C LEU A 43 10.33 -1.57 10.02
N PHE A 44 10.50 -0.40 9.39
CA PHE A 44 9.37 0.30 8.76
C PHE A 44 8.77 -0.49 7.60
N THR A 45 9.58 -1.20 6.81
CA THR A 45 9.08 -2.12 5.77
C THR A 45 8.15 -3.18 6.37
N TRP A 46 8.51 -3.79 7.50
CA TRP A 46 7.65 -4.78 8.15
C TRP A 46 6.35 -4.17 8.67
N ILE A 47 6.42 -3.01 9.33
CA ILE A 47 5.24 -2.33 9.89
C ILE A 47 4.26 -1.93 8.77
N ILE A 48 4.75 -1.33 7.68
CA ILE A 48 3.94 -0.84 6.57
C ILE A 48 3.37 -2.00 5.73
N SER A 49 4.18 -3.02 5.46
CA SER A 49 3.70 -4.22 4.75
C SER A 49 2.68 -5.00 5.60
N LEU A 50 2.85 -5.06 6.92
CA LEU A 50 1.86 -5.66 7.81
C LEU A 50 0.56 -4.83 7.86
N TYR A 51 0.65 -3.50 8.01
CA TYR A 51 -0.51 -2.60 7.96
C TYR A 51 -1.34 -2.79 6.67
N THR A 52 -0.69 -2.80 5.51
CA THR A 52 -1.35 -3.00 4.22
C THR A 52 -1.97 -4.39 4.08
N ILE A 53 -1.27 -5.46 4.49
CA ILE A 53 -1.80 -6.83 4.42
C ILE A 53 -3.01 -7.00 5.38
N LEU A 54 -2.92 -6.53 6.63
CA LEU A 54 -3.99 -6.65 7.61
C LEU A 54 -5.25 -5.89 7.18
N THR A 55 -5.10 -4.62 6.76
CA THR A 55 -6.24 -3.78 6.35
C THR A 55 -6.91 -4.27 5.06
N GLU A 56 -6.18 -4.89 4.12
CA GLU A 56 -6.78 -5.46 2.91
C GLU A 56 -7.45 -6.82 3.14
N LYS A 57 -6.82 -7.72 3.90
CA LYS A 57 -7.23 -9.13 3.99
C LYS A 57 -8.18 -9.43 5.14
N ILE A 58 -8.08 -8.72 6.28
CA ILE A 58 -8.91 -8.99 7.46
C ILE A 58 -10.13 -8.07 7.45
N ARG A 59 -11.32 -8.64 7.28
CA ARG A 59 -12.60 -7.89 7.28
C ARG A 59 -12.78 -6.99 8.52
N ALA A 60 -12.32 -7.44 9.69
CA ALA A 60 -12.35 -6.64 10.92
C ALA A 60 -11.47 -5.37 10.85
N CYS A 61 -10.38 -5.39 10.08
CA CYS A 61 -9.43 -4.28 9.95
C CYS A 61 -9.72 -3.38 8.73
N GLN A 62 -10.65 -3.74 7.84
CA GLN A 62 -10.96 -2.96 6.64
C GLN A 62 -11.45 -1.54 6.93
N ARG A 63 -12.04 -1.28 8.10
CA ARG A 63 -12.38 0.09 8.56
C ARG A 63 -11.15 1.01 8.73
N GLY A 64 -9.95 0.45 8.91
CA GLY A 64 -8.70 1.20 9.01
C GLY A 64 -7.96 1.40 7.68
N TYR A 65 -8.52 0.94 6.57
CA TYR A 65 -7.92 1.09 5.24
C TYR A 65 -8.09 2.53 4.73
N ASN A 66 -6.98 3.24 4.57
CA ASN A 66 -6.95 4.57 3.97
C ASN A 66 -5.95 4.61 2.81
N THR A 67 -6.46 4.75 1.58
CA THR A 67 -5.65 4.78 0.35
C THR A 67 -4.58 5.88 0.38
N TRP A 68 -4.88 7.06 0.93
CA TRP A 68 -3.91 8.14 1.06
C TRP A 68 -2.78 7.80 2.03
N ALA A 69 -3.09 7.10 3.13
CA ALA A 69 -2.07 6.63 4.06
C ALA A 69 -1.17 5.57 3.41
N VAL A 70 -1.75 4.57 2.72
CA VAL A 70 -0.99 3.55 1.97
C VAL A 70 -0.07 4.20 0.95
N LEU A 71 -0.59 5.10 0.10
CA LEU A 71 0.19 5.77 -0.95
C LEU A 71 1.33 6.63 -0.37
N SER A 72 1.08 7.32 0.76
CA SER A 72 2.11 8.12 1.44
C SER A 72 3.21 7.26 2.07
N LEU A 73 2.83 6.14 2.69
CA LEU A 73 3.77 5.20 3.30
C LEU A 73 4.64 4.48 2.26
N GLU A 74 4.06 4.06 1.14
CA GLU A 74 4.81 3.50 0.00
C GLU A 74 5.81 4.51 -0.56
N GLY A 75 5.38 5.77 -0.80
CA GLY A 75 6.24 6.84 -1.29
C GLY A 75 7.40 7.17 -0.35
N LEU A 76 7.14 7.21 0.96
CA LEU A 76 8.15 7.39 2.01
C LEU A 76 9.18 6.24 1.99
N MET A 77 8.73 4.99 1.83
CA MET A 77 9.64 3.85 1.78
C MET A 77 10.55 3.84 0.54
N ILE A 78 10.08 4.33 -0.61
CA ILE A 78 10.93 4.54 -1.79
C ILE A 78 12.10 5.48 -1.46
N ILE A 79 11.80 6.61 -0.81
CA ILE A 79 12.81 7.60 -0.41
C ILE A 79 13.80 7.00 0.60
N PHE A 80 13.30 6.27 1.59
CA PHE A 80 14.12 5.66 2.64
C PHE A 80 15.06 4.57 2.10
N TRP A 81 14.57 3.68 1.23
CA TRP A 81 15.43 2.68 0.59
C TRP A 81 16.42 3.28 -0.40
N LEU A 82 16.04 4.34 -1.13
CA LEU A 82 16.95 5.09 -2.01
C LEU A 82 18.07 5.78 -1.22
N ALA A 83 17.73 6.45 -0.10
CA ALA A 83 18.69 7.08 0.79
C ALA A 83 19.63 6.05 1.43
N THR A 84 19.10 4.89 1.85
CA THR A 84 19.89 3.76 2.38
C THR A 84 20.86 3.23 1.33
N MET A 85 20.39 2.97 0.11
CA MET A 85 21.23 2.52 -1.02
C MET A 85 22.38 3.50 -1.27
N GLY A 86 22.10 4.81 -1.32
CA GLY A 86 23.11 5.85 -1.51
C GLY A 86 24.14 5.91 -0.38
N ALA A 87 23.67 5.82 0.88
CA ALA A 87 24.53 5.83 2.06
C ALA A 87 25.45 4.60 2.13
N VAL A 88 24.90 3.39 1.95
CA VAL A 88 25.68 2.15 1.97
C VAL A 88 26.65 2.08 0.79
N ALA A 89 26.27 2.57 -0.39
CA ALA A 89 27.17 2.68 -1.55
C ALA A 89 28.32 3.69 -1.32
N SER A 90 28.04 4.84 -0.68
CA SER A 90 29.10 5.82 -0.36
C SER A 90 30.06 5.29 0.70
N ALA A 91 29.55 4.59 1.73
CA ALA A 91 30.36 3.88 2.71
C ALA A 91 31.25 2.81 2.03
N ARG A 92 30.71 2.00 1.10
CA ARG A 92 31.51 1.04 0.32
C ARG A 92 32.61 1.71 -0.50
N ALA A 93 32.33 2.89 -1.06
CA ALA A 93 33.27 3.67 -1.86
C ALA A 93 34.35 4.39 -1.04
N ALA A 94 34.21 4.48 0.29
CA ALA A 94 35.25 5.02 1.17
C ALA A 94 36.45 4.06 1.32
N PHE A 95 36.21 2.75 1.26
CA PHE A 95 37.24 1.70 1.31
C PHE A 95 37.96 1.54 -0.04
N LYS A 96 38.82 2.52 -0.36
CA LYS A 96 39.57 2.60 -1.64
C LYS A 96 40.95 1.95 -1.61
N TYR A 97 41.59 1.90 -0.45
CA TYR A 97 42.98 1.48 -0.30
C TYR A 97 43.07 0.12 0.39
N ASN A 98 43.87 -0.78 -0.18
CA ASN A 98 44.23 -2.02 0.50
C ASN A 98 45.21 -1.71 1.63
N VAL A 99 44.97 -2.27 2.82
CA VAL A 99 45.82 -2.12 4.01
C VAL A 99 46.07 -3.49 4.61
N ASN A 100 47.32 -3.78 4.96
CA ASN A 100 47.63 -4.94 5.77
C ASN A 100 47.41 -4.58 7.25
N ALA A 101 46.61 -5.37 7.96
CA ALA A 101 46.13 -5.08 9.31
C ALA A 101 46.05 -6.37 10.13
N THR A 102 46.56 -6.34 11.35
CA THR A 102 46.38 -7.45 12.30
C THR A 102 45.17 -7.14 13.17
N CYS A 103 44.09 -7.90 12.99
CA CYS A 103 42.81 -7.70 13.68
C CYS A 103 42.54 -8.78 14.72
N THR A 104 41.97 -8.35 15.85
CA THR A 104 41.57 -9.21 16.99
C THR A 104 40.13 -8.88 17.38
N SER A 105 39.35 -9.88 17.77
CA SER A 105 38.01 -9.67 18.33
C SER A 105 38.06 -9.68 19.87
N ASP A 106 37.44 -8.70 20.52
CA ASP A 106 37.29 -8.67 21.99
C ASP A 106 36.07 -9.46 22.52
N GLY A 107 35.22 -9.97 21.61
CA GLY A 107 34.01 -10.73 21.95
C GLY A 107 32.76 -9.88 22.26
N SER A 108 32.82 -8.54 22.11
CA SER A 108 31.67 -7.66 22.29
C SER A 108 30.57 -7.91 21.26
N ALA A 109 29.30 -7.65 21.61
CA ALA A 109 28.17 -7.84 20.68
C ALA A 109 28.12 -6.80 19.54
N VAL A 110 28.80 -5.66 19.70
CA VAL A 110 28.87 -4.55 18.74
C VAL A 110 30.31 -4.04 18.71
N ASN A 111 30.85 -3.78 17.51
CA ASN A 111 32.18 -3.22 17.30
C ASN A 111 33.31 -3.99 18.01
N SER A 112 33.29 -5.32 17.93
CA SER A 112 34.26 -6.19 18.60
C SER A 112 35.62 -6.24 17.91
N GLY A 113 35.69 -5.82 16.64
CA GLY A 113 36.89 -5.92 15.81
C GLY A 113 37.85 -4.75 16.01
N HIS A 114 38.97 -5.00 16.69
CA HIS A 114 40.08 -4.04 16.81
C HIS A 114 41.20 -4.42 15.85
N CYS A 115 41.52 -3.52 14.92
CA CYS A 115 42.58 -3.72 13.94
C CYS A 115 43.76 -2.77 14.18
N THR A 116 44.96 -3.34 14.33
CA THR A 116 46.21 -2.58 14.40
C THR A 116 46.75 -2.32 13.00
N ILE A 117 47.09 -1.06 12.72
CA ILE A 117 47.47 -0.56 11.39
C ILE A 117 48.54 0.53 11.50
N SER A 118 49.46 0.56 10.53
CA SER A 118 50.58 1.51 10.51
C SER A 118 50.18 2.97 10.18
N LYS A 119 49.00 3.19 9.59
CA LYS A 119 48.42 4.52 9.35
C LYS A 119 47.06 4.63 10.05
N ARG A 120 46.73 5.79 10.61
CA ARG A 120 45.35 6.06 11.09
C ARG A 120 44.38 6.05 9.91
N VAL A 121 43.42 5.13 9.92
CA VAL A 121 42.18 5.21 9.12
C VAL A 121 40.97 5.02 10.03
N THR A 122 39.80 5.46 9.59
CA THR A 122 38.53 5.41 10.35
C THR A 122 37.93 4.02 10.50
N GLY A 123 38.39 3.04 9.73
CA GLY A 123 37.97 1.64 9.86
C GLY A 123 38.68 0.74 8.85
N VAL A 124 38.74 -0.56 9.15
CA VAL A 124 39.27 -1.60 8.25
C VAL A 124 38.18 -2.64 8.06
N ALA A 125 37.98 -3.10 6.83
CA ALA A 125 36.99 -4.11 6.49
C ALA A 125 37.64 -5.21 5.64
N SER A 126 37.30 -6.47 5.90
CA SER A 126 37.74 -7.61 5.10
C SER A 126 37.10 -7.59 3.70
N PRO A 127 37.66 -8.29 2.70
CA PRO A 127 37.03 -8.43 1.38
C PRO A 127 35.60 -8.98 1.45
N GLU A 128 35.33 -9.90 2.39
CA GLU A 128 34.01 -10.45 2.65
C GLU A 128 33.03 -9.39 3.18
N ALA A 129 33.45 -8.63 4.19
CA ALA A 129 32.65 -7.53 4.75
C ALA A 129 32.35 -6.46 3.69
N LEU A 130 33.33 -6.14 2.83
CA LEU A 130 33.17 -5.25 1.67
C LEU A 130 32.23 -5.82 0.60
N GLY A 131 32.17 -7.14 0.45
CA GLY A 131 31.18 -7.85 -0.35
C GLY A 131 29.77 -7.72 0.23
N VAL A 132 29.62 -7.91 1.54
CA VAL A 132 28.33 -7.76 2.25
C VAL A 132 27.78 -6.35 2.13
N VAL A 133 28.59 -5.29 2.32
CA VAL A 133 28.14 -3.89 2.15
C VAL A 133 27.65 -3.64 0.72
N SER A 134 28.36 -4.16 -0.29
CA SER A 134 27.93 -4.05 -1.69
C SER A 134 26.65 -4.84 -1.99
N GLY A 135 26.50 -6.02 -1.38
CA GLY A 135 25.30 -6.86 -1.48
C GLY A 135 24.08 -6.18 -0.84
N VAL A 136 24.24 -5.59 0.35
CA VAL A 136 23.21 -4.81 1.03
C VAL A 136 22.77 -3.62 0.17
N ALA A 137 23.69 -2.86 -0.44
CA ALA A 137 23.32 -1.78 -1.35
C ALA A 137 22.50 -2.27 -2.55
N GLY A 138 22.89 -3.41 -3.16
CA GLY A 138 22.12 -4.05 -4.23
C GLY A 138 20.72 -4.52 -3.80
N LEU A 139 20.60 -5.12 -2.62
CA LEU A 139 19.31 -5.53 -2.05
C LEU A 139 18.42 -4.32 -1.76
N CYS A 140 18.96 -3.22 -1.23
CA CYS A 140 18.23 -1.96 -1.02
C CYS A 140 17.64 -1.44 -2.34
N ALA A 141 18.39 -1.52 -3.45
CA ALA A 141 17.91 -1.13 -4.77
C ALA A 141 16.74 -2.01 -5.25
N ILE A 142 16.83 -3.34 -5.06
CA ILE A 142 15.75 -4.28 -5.43
C ILE A 142 14.49 -4.01 -4.60
N ILE A 143 14.62 -3.80 -3.28
CA ILE A 143 13.49 -3.47 -2.39
C ILE A 143 12.85 -2.15 -2.81
N MET A 144 13.66 -1.12 -3.10
CA MET A 144 13.19 0.17 -3.62
C MET A 144 12.39 0.00 -4.93
N LEU A 145 12.87 -0.81 -5.88
CA LEU A 145 12.13 -1.09 -7.12
C LEU A 145 10.80 -1.84 -6.88
N LEU A 146 10.73 -2.75 -5.90
CA LEU A 146 9.46 -3.39 -5.51
C LEU A 146 8.46 -2.38 -4.92
N PHE A 147 8.94 -1.41 -4.12
CA PHE A 147 8.12 -0.30 -3.65
C PHE A 147 7.68 0.62 -4.80
N VAL A 148 8.55 0.98 -5.74
CA VAL A 148 8.19 1.77 -6.94
C VAL A 148 7.11 1.06 -7.77
N ALA A 149 7.22 -0.25 -8.00
CA ALA A 149 6.23 -1.02 -8.74
C ALA A 149 4.87 -1.07 -8.02
N SER A 150 4.89 -1.27 -6.70
CA SER A 150 3.68 -1.30 -5.86
C SER A 150 3.00 0.07 -5.81
N PHE A 151 3.77 1.13 -5.60
CA PHE A 151 3.32 2.52 -5.63
C PHE A 151 2.72 2.90 -6.99
N ALA A 152 3.40 2.61 -8.10
CA ALA A 152 2.92 2.90 -9.45
C ALA A 152 1.57 2.20 -9.74
N TYR A 153 1.40 0.96 -9.28
CA TYR A 153 0.13 0.25 -9.39
C TYR A 153 -1.00 0.92 -8.59
N VAL A 154 -0.75 1.30 -7.32
CA VAL A 154 -1.75 1.98 -6.48
C VAL A 154 -2.11 3.34 -7.06
N CYS A 155 -1.13 4.13 -7.51
CA CYS A 155 -1.35 5.40 -8.21
C CYS A 155 -2.16 5.24 -9.50
N HIS A 156 -1.90 4.20 -10.30
CA HIS A 156 -2.65 3.93 -11.52
C HIS A 156 -4.11 3.57 -11.23
N PHE A 157 -4.36 2.70 -10.24
CA PHE A 157 -5.71 2.34 -9.81
C PHE A 157 -6.47 3.56 -9.25
N PHE A 158 -5.80 4.38 -8.43
CA PHE A 158 -6.37 5.61 -7.89
C PHE A 158 -6.77 6.60 -9.00
N ARG A 159 -5.90 6.82 -10.00
CA ARG A 159 -6.19 7.67 -11.16
C ARG A 159 -7.41 7.17 -11.95
N LEU A 160 -7.55 5.86 -12.15
CA LEU A 160 -8.74 5.28 -12.82
C LEU A 160 -10.02 5.48 -11.99
N SER A 161 -9.94 5.36 -10.67
CA SER A 161 -11.09 5.59 -9.79
C SER A 161 -11.58 7.04 -9.82
N LEU A 162 -10.67 8.02 -9.94
CA LEU A 162 -11.01 9.44 -10.08
C LEU A 162 -11.52 9.82 -11.48
N ALA A 163 -11.10 9.11 -12.52
CA ALA A 163 -11.50 9.38 -13.91
C ALA A 163 -12.86 8.77 -14.29
N SER A 164 -13.51 8.03 -13.39
CA SER A 164 -14.77 7.34 -13.66
C SER A 164 -15.98 8.29 -13.42
N PRO A 165 -16.80 8.63 -14.44
CA PRO A 165 -17.85 9.67 -14.31
C PRO A 165 -18.96 9.37 -13.28
N THR A 166 -19.07 8.12 -12.83
CA THR A 166 -20.09 7.65 -11.86
C THR A 166 -19.57 7.62 -10.42
N ALA A 167 -18.38 8.14 -10.15
CA ALA A 167 -17.76 8.12 -8.84
C ALA A 167 -18.37 9.18 -7.90
N ASP A 168 -19.47 8.82 -7.23
CA ASP A 168 -19.92 9.50 -6.01
C ASP A 168 -18.74 9.51 -5.00
N PRO A 169 -18.16 10.68 -4.66
CA PRO A 169 -16.87 10.73 -3.95
C PRO A 169 -16.94 10.18 -2.51
N GLY A 170 -18.13 9.88 -1.99
CA GLY A 170 -18.34 9.29 -0.67
C GLY A 170 -18.34 7.75 -0.61
N LYS A 171 -18.33 7.01 -1.74
CA LYS A 171 -18.69 5.57 -1.73
C LYS A 171 -17.62 4.56 -2.17
N HIS A 172 -16.41 5.00 -2.52
CA HIS A 172 -15.29 4.12 -2.88
C HIS A 172 -14.27 3.86 -1.75
N ILE A 173 -14.64 4.15 -0.50
CA ILE A 173 -13.81 3.84 0.68
C ILE A 173 -14.12 2.42 1.16
N GLY A 174 -13.30 1.47 0.74
CA GLY A 174 -13.22 0.13 1.34
C GLY A 174 -13.68 -1.00 0.43
N GLY A 175 -12.73 -1.87 0.07
CA GLY A 175 -12.99 -3.18 -0.51
C GLY A 175 -13.04 -3.20 -2.03
N ALA A 176 -12.16 -4.02 -2.61
CA ALA A 176 -12.33 -4.52 -3.97
C ALA A 176 -13.49 -5.55 -3.99
N THR A 177 -14.71 -5.05 -3.87
CA THR A 177 -15.92 -5.78 -4.25
C THR A 177 -16.14 -5.48 -5.72
N SER A 178 -16.12 -6.52 -6.56
CA SER A 178 -16.48 -6.42 -7.97
C SER A 178 -17.82 -5.69 -8.08
N VAL A 179 -17.86 -4.60 -8.86
CA VAL A 179 -19.13 -3.95 -9.23
C VAL A 179 -19.91 -4.98 -10.04
N GLN A 180 -20.84 -5.68 -9.38
CA GLN A 180 -21.75 -6.60 -10.04
C GLN A 180 -22.65 -5.76 -10.92
N PHE A 181 -22.34 -5.78 -12.22
CA PHE A 181 -23.05 -5.03 -13.24
C PHE A 181 -24.48 -5.59 -13.33
N ASN A 182 -25.40 -4.97 -12.61
CA ASN A 182 -26.83 -5.20 -12.76
C ASN A 182 -27.33 -4.15 -13.78
N PRO A 183 -27.51 -4.50 -15.06
CA PRO A 183 -27.96 -3.55 -16.05
C PRO A 183 -29.42 -3.20 -15.78
N THR A 184 -29.67 -2.06 -15.14
CA THR A 184 -31.00 -1.46 -15.08
C THR A 184 -31.36 -0.97 -16.49
N PRO A 185 -32.33 -1.59 -17.19
CA PRO A 185 -32.68 -1.18 -18.55
C PRO A 185 -33.71 -0.05 -18.47
N GLY A 186 -33.26 1.21 -18.59
CA GLY A 186 -34.18 2.34 -18.51
C GLY A 186 -33.54 3.70 -18.26
N ALA A 187 -32.63 4.14 -19.14
CA ALA A 187 -32.13 5.51 -19.17
C ALA A 187 -32.18 6.05 -20.61
N ALA A 188 -33.40 6.22 -21.13
CA ALA A 188 -33.64 6.96 -22.37
C ALA A 188 -33.71 8.47 -22.09
N MET A 189 -33.35 9.27 -23.10
CA MET A 189 -33.10 10.71 -22.98
C MET A 189 -34.33 11.54 -22.57
N GLN A 190 -34.11 12.59 -21.79
CA GLN A 190 -35.04 13.73 -21.71
C GLN A 190 -34.81 14.68 -22.89
N PRO A 191 -35.89 15.16 -23.54
CA PRO A 191 -35.88 16.44 -24.24
C PRO A 191 -36.81 17.48 -23.59
N LEU A 192 -36.66 18.71 -24.10
CA LEU A 192 -37.15 19.98 -23.57
C LEU A 192 -38.61 20.30 -23.99
N MET A 193 -39.28 21.14 -23.18
CA MET A 193 -40.27 22.16 -23.61
C MET A 193 -41.76 21.79 -23.87
N ASN A 194 -42.61 22.13 -22.89
CA ASN A 194 -43.81 22.98 -22.98
C ASN A 194 -44.88 22.77 -24.10
N GLN A 195 -46.06 22.21 -23.76
CA GLN A 195 -47.36 22.73 -24.25
C GLN A 195 -48.55 22.24 -23.40
N ASP A 196 -49.59 23.08 -23.29
CA ASP A 196 -50.89 22.78 -22.68
C ASP A 196 -51.76 21.79 -23.50
N GLN A 197 -52.82 21.32 -22.82
CA GLN A 197 -54.15 20.94 -23.34
C GLN A 197 -54.57 19.47 -23.21
N GLN A 198 -55.81 19.33 -22.75
CA GLN A 198 -56.57 18.13 -22.41
C GLN A 198 -56.59 17.05 -23.51
N GLN A 199 -56.59 15.77 -23.13
CA GLN A 199 -57.80 14.94 -23.33
C GLN A 199 -57.80 13.58 -22.61
N LEU A 200 -59.01 13.28 -22.13
CA LEU A 200 -59.53 12.00 -21.66
C LEU A 200 -59.27 10.86 -22.66
N TYR A 201 -58.77 9.70 -22.23
CA TYR A 201 -59.29 8.42 -22.74
C TYR A 201 -59.07 7.25 -21.77
N ASN A 202 -60.06 6.36 -21.74
CA ASN A 202 -60.16 5.22 -20.84
C ASN A 202 -59.78 3.93 -21.58
N HIS A 203 -58.94 3.07 -21.00
CA HIS A 203 -58.81 1.69 -21.49
C HIS A 203 -58.46 0.69 -20.38
N GLU A 204 -59.46 -0.08 -19.98
CA GLU A 204 -59.33 -1.30 -19.18
C GLU A 204 -58.76 -2.43 -20.05
N GLN A 205 -57.86 -3.28 -19.53
CA GLN A 205 -57.66 -4.67 -20.00
C GLN A 205 -56.99 -5.53 -18.90
N PRO A 206 -57.10 -6.88 -18.92
CA PRO A 206 -57.47 -7.61 -17.70
C PRO A 206 -56.35 -8.40 -17.00
N ARG A 207 -56.66 -8.76 -15.74
CA ARG A 207 -55.94 -9.71 -14.87
C ARG A 207 -55.77 -11.10 -15.50
N TRP A 208 -54.62 -11.73 -15.23
CA TRP A 208 -54.53 -13.16 -14.89
C TRP A 208 -53.57 -13.37 -13.69
N ALA A 209 -53.77 -14.50 -13.00
CA ALA A 209 -53.13 -15.00 -11.76
C ALA A 209 -51.59 -14.86 -11.66
N GLU A 210 -50.91 -14.94 -10.49
CA GLU A 210 -51.07 -15.95 -9.42
C GLU A 210 -50.32 -15.59 -8.10
N ASN A 211 -50.62 -16.31 -7.00
CA ASN A 211 -50.05 -16.27 -5.62
C ASN A 211 -50.24 -14.97 -4.78
N GLN A 212 -51.08 -14.91 -3.73
CA GLN A 212 -50.97 -15.55 -2.40
C GLN A 212 -49.61 -15.29 -1.71
N VAL A 213 -49.48 -14.82 -0.45
CA VAL A 213 -50.44 -14.65 0.68
C VAL A 213 -49.86 -13.66 1.73
N TYR A 214 -50.73 -12.93 2.48
CA TYR A 214 -50.57 -12.15 3.76
C TYR A 214 -49.16 -11.80 4.30
N VAL A 215 -48.85 -10.63 4.90
CA VAL A 215 -49.58 -9.63 5.72
C VAL A 215 -48.89 -8.23 5.53
N GLN A 216 -49.23 -7.06 6.10
CA GLN A 216 -50.16 -6.59 7.16
C GLN A 216 -50.65 -5.14 6.85
N GLN A 217 -51.38 -4.49 7.78
CA GLN A 217 -51.89 -3.11 7.67
C GLN A 217 -51.06 -2.07 8.43
N MET A 218 -50.98 -0.85 7.90
CA MET A 218 -51.24 0.42 8.62
C MET A 218 -51.24 1.59 7.63
N ILE A 219 -52.25 2.47 7.69
CA ILE A 219 -52.20 3.93 7.43
C ILE A 219 -53.62 4.52 7.53
N TYR A 220 -53.76 5.61 8.29
CA TYR A 220 -54.96 6.46 8.35
C TYR A 220 -54.92 7.52 7.23
N PRO A 221 -56.09 7.94 6.71
CA PRO A 221 -56.37 9.36 6.48
C PRO A 221 -57.66 9.74 7.23
N GLN A 222 -57.63 10.67 8.19
CA GLN A 222 -57.49 12.13 8.06
C GLN A 222 -58.77 12.81 7.52
N GLN A 223 -59.28 13.76 8.31
CA GLN A 223 -60.53 14.49 8.10
C GLN A 223 -60.39 15.64 7.07
N THR A 224 -61.50 16.36 6.87
CA THR A 224 -61.70 17.63 6.12
C THR A 224 -61.84 17.48 4.58
N GLN A 225 -62.69 18.26 3.88
CA GLN A 225 -63.58 19.33 4.35
C GLN A 225 -64.89 19.42 3.55
N VAL A 226 -65.92 19.78 4.31
CA VAL A 226 -67.26 20.27 3.95
C VAL A 226 -67.21 21.51 3.03
N TYR A 227 -67.95 21.49 1.92
CA TYR A 227 -68.65 22.66 1.37
C TYR A 227 -69.80 22.21 0.44
N ASP A 228 -70.98 22.79 0.64
CA ASP A 228 -72.25 22.57 -0.09
C ASP A 228 -73.20 23.72 0.39
N PRO A 229 -74.08 24.33 -0.42
CA PRO A 229 -74.33 24.19 -1.86
C PRO A 229 -73.87 25.39 -2.72
#